data_AF-A0A954DF80-F1
#
_entry.id   AF-A0A954DF80-F1
#
_cell.length_a   1.000
_cell.length_b   1.000
_cell.length_c   1.000
_cell.angle_alpha   90.00
_cell.angle_beta   90.00
_cell.angle_gamma   90.00
#
_symmetry.space_group_name_H-M   'P 1'
#
loop_
_entity.id
_entity.type
_entity.pdbx_description
1 polymer ?
#
loop_
_entity_poly.entity_id
_entity_poly.type
_entity_poly.pdbx_seq_one_letter_code
_entity_poly.pdbx_strand_id
1 'polypeptide(L)'
;MQSASIYHLARGQAWRDARSTGVYEGSTDDRRDGFLHFSTGVQIRESAARHRAGEEDLYLLRVYAADCGDALRWEASRHGDLFPHLYGSLQVSLVQQAEPLPIDEAGAHVFPELVRDRRLFFYGLFMDRTLLIQKGLHPVTLGPAVLHGYRIHIGERATLARSATSRAHGVVMSLREDEANTLYADPSVCAYAPVPVSVELATGTALSAECYILPPEELHGTNAAYAKDLTRLVKSLQFDAGYVDEVASFSGAT
;
A
#
# COMPACT_ATOMS: atom_id res chain seq x y z
N MET A 1 -12.06 9.37 -2.65
CA MET A 1 -11.23 8.36 -1.95
C MET A 1 -9.79 8.77 -2.14
N GLN A 2 -8.98 8.88 -1.08
CA GLN A 2 -7.53 9.07 -1.28
C GLN A 2 -6.95 7.75 -1.78
N SER A 3 -6.12 7.80 -2.81
CA SER A 3 -5.50 6.64 -3.45
C SER A 3 -3.99 6.78 -3.40
N ALA A 4 -3.27 5.71 -3.77
CA ALA A 4 -1.81 5.69 -3.69
C ALA A 4 -1.18 6.89 -4.41
N SER A 5 -0.16 7.49 -3.80
CA SER A 5 0.56 8.63 -4.38
C SER A 5 1.63 8.16 -5.35
N ILE A 6 1.61 8.71 -6.57
CA ILE A 6 2.64 8.46 -7.60
C ILE A 6 3.26 9.78 -8.04
N TYR A 7 4.51 9.70 -8.50
CA TYR A 7 5.37 10.84 -8.75
C TYR A 7 5.95 10.84 -10.16
N HIS A 8 6.02 12.02 -10.79
CA HIS A 8 6.67 12.23 -12.09
C HIS A 8 7.69 13.36 -12.01
N LEU A 9 8.79 13.25 -12.76
CA LEU A 9 9.82 14.29 -12.85
C LEU A 9 9.59 15.10 -14.12
N ALA A 10 9.18 16.36 -13.96
CA ALA A 10 8.99 17.28 -15.07
C ALA A 10 10.13 18.30 -15.14
N ARG A 11 10.67 18.53 -16.34
CA ARG A 11 11.53 19.68 -16.61
C ARG A 11 10.76 20.97 -16.39
N GLY A 12 11.40 21.95 -15.76
CA GLY A 12 10.75 23.15 -15.26
C GLY A 12 10.11 23.97 -16.37
N GLN A 13 10.76 24.11 -17.54
CA GLN A 13 10.13 24.78 -18.67
C GLN A 13 8.87 24.06 -19.15
N ALA A 14 8.95 22.74 -19.33
CA ALA A 14 7.80 21.93 -19.75
C ALA A 14 6.66 21.98 -18.72
N TRP A 15 6.99 22.04 -17.42
CA TRP A 15 5.98 22.21 -16.37
C TRP A 15 5.34 23.61 -16.40
N ARG A 16 6.13 24.67 -16.54
CA ARG A 16 5.61 26.05 -16.67
C ARG A 16 4.70 26.19 -17.89
N ASP A 17 5.10 25.62 -19.02
CA ASP A 17 4.30 25.61 -20.24
C ASP A 17 2.98 24.85 -20.01
N ALA A 18 3.05 23.66 -19.40
CA ALA A 18 1.87 22.88 -19.07
C ALA A 18 0.90 23.63 -18.13
N ARG A 19 1.40 24.37 -17.15
CA ARG A 19 0.55 25.20 -16.27
C ARG A 19 -0.20 26.29 -17.04
N SER A 20 0.35 26.77 -18.15
CA SER A 20 -0.31 27.76 -19.01
C SER A 20 -1.36 27.13 -19.95
N THR A 21 -1.11 25.92 -20.44
CA THR A 21 -1.99 25.21 -21.39
C THR A 21 -3.02 24.32 -20.70
N GLY A 22 -2.81 23.99 -19.43
CA GLY A 22 -3.63 23.06 -18.64
C GLY A 22 -3.26 21.59 -18.80
N VAL A 23 -2.30 21.26 -19.67
CA VAL A 23 -1.95 19.87 -20.03
C VAL A 23 -0.43 19.70 -20.13
N TYR A 24 0.09 18.64 -19.50
CA TYR A 24 1.48 18.22 -19.60
C TYR A 24 1.63 17.05 -20.57
N GLU A 25 2.33 17.29 -21.68
CA GLU A 25 2.50 16.37 -22.81
C GLU A 25 3.73 15.43 -22.68
N GLY A 26 4.40 15.45 -21.53
CA GLY A 26 5.58 14.62 -21.30
C GLY A 26 6.89 15.19 -21.83
N SER A 27 7.98 14.51 -21.48
CA SER A 27 9.30 14.74 -22.05
C SER A 27 9.43 14.10 -23.44
N THR A 28 10.56 14.34 -24.10
CA THR A 28 10.89 13.64 -25.36
C THR A 28 10.98 12.13 -25.18
N ASP A 29 11.47 11.66 -24.02
CA ASP A 29 11.53 10.24 -23.70
C ASP A 29 10.12 9.65 -23.56
N ASP A 30 9.25 10.32 -22.82
CA ASP A 30 7.86 9.86 -22.62
C ASP A 30 7.09 9.76 -23.94
N ARG A 31 7.27 10.74 -24.85
CA ARG A 31 6.65 10.70 -26.18
C ARG A 31 7.21 9.59 -27.07
N ARG A 32 8.52 9.29 -26.95
CA ARG A 32 9.14 8.17 -27.67
C ARG A 32 8.58 6.84 -27.17
N ASP A 33 8.42 6.71 -25.86
CA ASP A 33 8.02 5.46 -25.20
C ASP A 33 6.49 5.27 -25.20
N GLY A 34 5.73 6.35 -25.42
CA GLY A 34 4.27 6.35 -25.62
C GLY A 34 3.46 6.53 -24.34
N PHE A 35 4.10 6.80 -23.20
CA PHE A 35 3.48 7.00 -21.90
C PHE A 35 4.37 7.87 -20.99
N LEU A 36 3.76 8.53 -20.01
CA LEU A 36 4.49 9.26 -18.96
C LEU A 36 4.98 8.28 -17.90
N HIS A 37 6.27 8.32 -17.58
CA HIS A 37 6.86 7.51 -16.52
C HIS A 37 6.55 8.08 -15.14
N PHE A 38 5.81 7.34 -14.32
CA PHE A 38 5.67 7.65 -12.91
C PHE A 38 6.48 6.68 -12.05
N SER A 39 6.64 7.01 -10.78
CA SER A 39 7.28 6.18 -9.76
C SER A 39 6.50 6.29 -8.45
N THR A 40 6.54 5.26 -7.63
CA THR A 40 6.05 5.34 -6.24
C THR A 40 7.01 6.17 -5.37
N GLY A 41 6.60 6.54 -4.16
CA GLY A 41 7.46 7.23 -3.19
C GLY A 41 8.70 6.42 -2.77
N VAL A 42 8.70 5.10 -2.98
CA VAL A 42 9.87 4.23 -2.75
C VAL A 42 10.83 4.25 -3.94
N GLN A 43 10.32 4.39 -5.17
CA GLN A 43 11.08 4.28 -6.42
C GLN A 43 11.68 5.62 -6.89
N ILE A 44 11.00 6.74 -6.65
CA ILE A 44 11.29 8.02 -7.34
C ILE A 44 12.71 8.54 -7.11
N ARG A 45 13.28 8.33 -5.91
CA ARG A 45 14.65 8.77 -5.59
C ARG A 45 15.69 8.06 -6.45
N GLU A 46 15.55 6.74 -6.58
CA GLU A 46 16.42 5.94 -7.42
C GLU A 46 16.21 6.25 -8.91
N SER A 47 14.96 6.42 -9.34
CA SER A 47 14.63 6.83 -10.70
C SER A 47 15.31 8.15 -11.09
N ALA A 48 15.24 9.16 -10.22
CA ALA A 48 15.92 10.44 -10.44
C ALA A 48 17.45 10.28 -10.52
N ALA A 49 18.05 9.53 -9.58
CA ALA A 49 19.49 9.29 -9.58
C ALA A 49 19.99 8.54 -10.83
N ARG A 50 19.17 7.66 -11.42
CA ARG A 50 19.53 6.91 -12.63
C ARG A 50 19.34 7.71 -13.92
N HIS A 51 18.27 8.50 -14.01
CA HIS A 51 17.82 9.06 -15.30
C HIS A 51 17.94 10.58 -15.41
N ARG A 52 18.13 11.26 -14.29
CA ARG A 52 18.09 12.73 -14.18
C ARG A 52 19.18 13.29 -13.25
N ALA A 53 20.22 12.51 -12.93
CA ALA A 53 21.29 12.95 -12.04
C ALA A 53 21.93 14.27 -12.50
N GLY A 54 22.06 15.22 -11.56
CA GLY A 54 22.64 16.54 -11.80
C GLY A 54 21.81 17.46 -12.72
N GLU A 55 20.60 17.08 -13.11
CA GLU A 55 19.76 17.91 -13.98
C GLU A 55 19.08 19.02 -13.18
N GLU A 56 19.38 20.29 -13.49
CA GLU A 56 18.76 21.43 -12.82
C GLU A 56 17.34 21.75 -13.37
N ASP A 57 16.62 22.65 -12.69
CA ASP A 57 15.25 23.06 -13.04
C ASP A 57 14.30 21.87 -13.20
N LEU A 58 14.31 20.92 -12.25
CA LEU A 58 13.35 19.83 -12.19
C LEU A 58 12.23 20.10 -11.19
N TYR A 59 11.06 19.57 -11.49
CA TYR A 59 9.90 19.55 -10.62
C TYR A 59 9.49 18.11 -10.33
N LEU A 60 9.18 17.84 -9.07
CA LEU A 60 8.50 16.64 -8.62
C LEU A 60 6.99 16.89 -8.64
N LEU A 61 6.28 16.21 -9.53
CA LEU A 61 4.82 16.26 -9.60
C LEU A 61 4.24 15.07 -8.85
N ARG A 62 3.32 15.31 -7.91
CA ARG A 62 2.57 14.26 -7.19
C ARG A 62 1.13 14.22 -7.67
N VAL A 63 0.63 13.03 -7.98
CA VAL A 63 -0.78 12.76 -8.35
C VAL A 63 -1.30 11.56 -7.56
N TYR A 64 -2.63 11.47 -7.42
CA TYR A 64 -3.25 10.25 -6.91
C TYR A 64 -3.49 9.27 -8.06
N ALA A 65 -3.06 8.02 -7.89
CA ALA A 65 -3.13 7.00 -8.93
C ALA A 65 -4.57 6.76 -9.44
N ALA A 66 -5.58 6.83 -8.57
CA ALA A 66 -6.96 6.61 -8.99
C ALA A 66 -7.55 7.74 -9.83
N ASP A 67 -7.04 8.97 -9.67
CA ASP A 67 -7.52 10.12 -10.45
C ASP A 67 -7.07 10.03 -11.92
N CYS A 68 -6.08 9.19 -12.22
CA CYS A 68 -5.61 8.91 -13.58
C CYS A 68 -6.50 7.90 -14.34
N GLY A 69 -7.44 7.23 -13.66
CA GLY A 69 -8.37 6.27 -14.27
C GLY A 69 -7.69 5.13 -15.05
N ASP A 70 -8.38 4.63 -16.08
CA ASP A 70 -7.96 3.46 -16.88
C ASP A 70 -6.73 3.73 -17.77
N ALA A 71 -6.32 4.99 -17.90
CA ALA A 71 -5.10 5.37 -18.62
C ALA A 71 -3.83 5.01 -17.84
N LEU A 72 -3.93 4.82 -16.52
CA LEU A 72 -2.80 4.41 -15.69
C LEU A 72 -2.67 2.89 -15.66
N ARG A 73 -1.49 2.39 -16.02
CA ARG A 73 -1.16 0.96 -15.97
C ARG A 73 0.05 0.72 -15.09
N TRP A 74 0.03 -0.36 -14.33
CA TRP A 74 1.16 -0.81 -13.51
C TRP A 74 1.87 -1.93 -14.26
N GLU A 75 3.10 -1.69 -14.68
CA GLU A 75 3.86 -2.60 -15.55
C GLU A 75 5.20 -2.97 -14.92
N ALA A 76 5.64 -4.21 -15.13
CA ALA A 76 6.88 -4.71 -14.55
C ALA A 76 8.11 -4.09 -15.22
N SER A 77 9.03 -3.60 -14.40
CA SER A 77 10.38 -3.23 -14.82
C SER A 77 11.29 -4.46 -14.89
N ARG A 78 12.54 -4.27 -15.34
CA ARG A 78 13.55 -5.33 -15.56
C ARG A 78 13.83 -6.20 -14.34
N HIS A 79 13.52 -5.73 -13.13
CA HIS A 79 13.74 -6.43 -11.86
C HIS A 79 12.44 -6.94 -11.19
N GLY A 80 11.29 -6.86 -11.87
CA GLY A 80 10.00 -7.32 -11.36
C GLY A 80 9.21 -6.28 -10.58
N ASP A 81 9.80 -5.15 -10.21
CA ASP A 81 9.08 -4.03 -9.59
C ASP A 81 8.08 -3.40 -10.56
N LEU A 82 6.87 -3.11 -10.08
CA LEU A 82 5.83 -2.46 -10.87
C LEU A 82 6.02 -0.94 -10.88
N PHE A 83 6.09 -0.36 -12.07
CA PHE A 83 6.10 1.09 -12.29
C PHE A 83 4.75 1.55 -12.87
N PRO A 84 4.22 2.67 -12.39
CA PRO A 84 3.03 3.29 -12.97
C PRO A 84 3.39 4.03 -14.26
N HIS A 85 2.64 3.76 -15.33
CA HIS A 85 2.75 4.42 -16.63
C HIS A 85 1.39 5.02 -17.01
N LEU A 86 1.38 6.33 -17.28
CA LEU A 86 0.18 7.03 -17.72
C LEU A 86 0.16 7.13 -19.25
N TYR A 87 -0.76 6.43 -19.88
CA TYR A 87 -0.95 6.44 -21.33
C TYR A 87 -1.80 7.65 -21.74
N GLY A 88 -1.13 8.71 -22.17
CA GLY A 88 -1.75 9.98 -22.54
C GLY A 88 -1.06 11.16 -21.85
N SER A 89 -1.69 12.33 -21.93
CA SER A 89 -1.20 13.53 -21.28
C SER A 89 -1.73 13.66 -19.85
N LEU A 90 -0.97 14.36 -19.00
CA LEU A 90 -1.37 14.64 -17.62
C LEU A 90 -2.10 15.98 -17.56
N GLN A 91 -3.37 15.97 -17.16
CA GLN A 91 -4.06 17.23 -16.86
C GLN A 91 -3.46 17.87 -15.61
N VAL A 92 -3.15 19.16 -15.68
CA VAL A 92 -2.56 19.92 -14.55
C VAL A 92 -3.47 19.91 -13.33
N SER A 93 -4.78 19.85 -13.53
CA SER A 93 -5.78 19.74 -12.45
C SER A 93 -5.67 18.47 -11.60
N LEU A 94 -5.02 17.41 -12.10
CA LEU A 94 -4.78 16.17 -11.35
C LEU A 94 -3.53 16.25 -10.46
N VAL A 95 -2.67 17.27 -10.67
CA VAL A 95 -1.44 17.47 -9.91
C VAL A 95 -1.77 18.05 -8.54
N GLN A 96 -1.57 17.24 -7.51
CA GLN A 96 -1.86 17.58 -6.11
C GLN A 96 -0.77 18.47 -5.52
N GLN A 97 0.49 18.20 -5.89
CA GLN A 97 1.65 18.99 -5.51
C GLN A 97 2.64 19.02 -6.66
N ALA A 98 3.29 20.16 -6.84
CA ALA A 98 4.37 20.35 -7.79
C ALA A 98 5.48 21.15 -7.09
N GLU A 99 6.58 20.48 -6.78
CA GLU A 99 7.65 21.06 -5.97
C GLU A 99 8.95 21.09 -6.77
N PRO A 100 9.73 22.20 -6.73
CA PRO A 100 11.07 22.21 -7.27
C PRO A 100 11.93 21.13 -6.61
N LEU A 101 12.81 20.50 -7.39
CA LEU A 101 13.69 19.43 -6.94
C LEU A 101 15.16 19.88 -7.07
N PRO A 102 15.63 20.77 -6.17
CA PRO A 102 16.98 21.32 -6.24
C PRO A 102 18.04 20.21 -6.04
N ILE A 103 19.25 20.50 -6.48
CA ILE A 103 20.42 19.64 -6.26
C ILE A 103 21.24 20.15 -5.07
N ASP A 104 21.79 19.24 -4.28
CA ASP A 104 22.74 19.55 -3.22
C ASP A 104 24.18 19.71 -3.77
N GLU A 105 25.12 20.01 -2.89
CA GLU A 105 26.54 20.17 -3.25
C GLU A 105 27.17 18.88 -3.83
N ALA A 106 26.58 17.72 -3.57
CA ALA A 106 27.02 16.44 -4.14
C ALA A 106 26.35 16.13 -5.50
N GLY A 107 25.50 17.04 -6.02
CA GLY A 107 24.77 16.88 -7.27
C GLY A 107 23.57 15.93 -7.15
N ALA A 108 23.13 15.59 -5.94
CA ALA A 108 21.97 14.76 -5.69
C ALA A 108 20.71 15.60 -5.46
N HIS A 109 19.57 15.11 -5.96
CA HIS A 109 18.30 15.78 -5.77
C HIS A 109 17.83 15.76 -4.30
N VAL A 110 17.46 16.93 -3.78
CA VAL A 110 16.86 17.10 -2.47
C VAL A 110 15.34 16.96 -2.61
N PHE A 111 14.85 15.78 -2.26
CA PHE A 111 13.41 15.49 -2.28
C PHE A 111 12.70 15.97 -1.01
N PRO A 112 11.45 16.44 -1.13
CA PRO A 112 10.57 16.63 0.02
C PRO A 112 10.25 15.28 0.69
N GLU A 113 9.46 15.35 1.77
CA GLU A 113 8.89 14.14 2.35
C GLU A 113 7.98 13.44 1.33
N LEU A 114 8.30 12.17 1.05
CA LEU A 114 7.57 11.37 0.08
C LEU A 114 6.52 10.56 0.81
N VAL A 115 5.27 10.67 0.37
CA VAL A 115 4.21 9.75 0.78
C VAL A 115 4.58 8.35 0.30
N ARG A 116 4.68 7.42 1.25
CA ARG A 116 4.92 6.01 1.02
C ARG A 116 3.69 5.23 1.44
N ASP A 117 3.24 4.36 0.56
CA ASP A 117 2.11 3.48 0.81
C ASP A 117 2.64 2.09 1.22
N ARG A 118 2.18 1.59 2.38
CA ARG A 118 2.48 0.26 2.89
C ARG A 118 1.29 -0.66 2.62
N ARG A 119 1.57 -1.81 1.99
CA ARG A 119 0.59 -2.88 1.81
C ARG A 119 0.58 -3.74 3.04
N LEU A 120 -0.56 -3.80 3.73
CA LEU A 120 -0.72 -4.52 4.98
C LEU A 120 -1.73 -5.66 4.79
N PHE A 121 -1.37 -6.85 5.27
CA PHE A 121 -2.28 -7.99 5.37
C PHE A 121 -2.89 -8.02 6.77
N PHE A 122 -4.19 -7.73 6.86
CA PHE A 122 -4.96 -7.79 8.09
C PHE A 122 -5.68 -9.14 8.20
N TYR A 123 -5.60 -9.78 9.37
CA TYR A 123 -6.23 -11.08 9.66
C TYR A 123 -7.10 -11.08 10.93
N GLY A 124 -7.21 -9.92 11.60
CA GLY A 124 -8.05 -9.71 12.78
C GLY A 124 -9.17 -8.69 12.51
N LEU A 125 -9.68 -8.04 13.56
CA LEU A 125 -10.79 -7.08 13.43
C LEU A 125 -10.48 -5.87 12.53
N PHE A 126 -9.20 -5.52 12.33
CA PHE A 126 -8.80 -4.48 11.36
C PHE A 126 -8.99 -4.89 9.89
N MET A 127 -9.46 -6.11 9.60
CA MET A 127 -10.04 -6.41 8.28
C MET A 127 -11.29 -5.57 7.99
N ASP A 128 -11.98 -5.06 9.02
CA ASP A 128 -13.08 -4.11 8.82
C ASP A 128 -12.52 -2.73 8.49
N ARG A 129 -12.65 -2.36 7.21
CA ARG A 129 -12.25 -1.05 6.71
C ARG A 129 -12.94 0.10 7.46
N THR A 130 -14.19 -0.10 7.88
CA THR A 130 -14.97 0.93 8.59
C THR A 130 -14.34 1.25 9.94
N LEU A 131 -13.80 0.25 10.64
CA LEU A 131 -13.10 0.44 11.92
C LEU A 131 -11.82 1.27 11.75
N LEU A 132 -11.07 1.06 10.67
CA LEU A 132 -9.89 1.87 10.35
C LEU A 132 -10.26 3.33 10.02
N ILE A 133 -11.35 3.55 9.29
CA ILE A 133 -11.85 4.90 8.97
C ILE A 133 -12.33 5.62 10.24
N GLN A 134 -13.01 4.92 11.15
CA GLN A 134 -13.42 5.48 12.44
C GLN A 134 -12.22 5.90 13.30
N LYS A 135 -11.06 5.26 13.12
CA LYS A 135 -9.78 5.66 13.71
C LYS A 135 -9.10 6.84 12.98
N GLY A 136 -9.71 7.41 11.95
CA GLY A 136 -9.18 8.54 11.18
C GLY A 136 -8.19 8.16 10.08
N LEU A 137 -8.08 6.87 9.74
CA LEU A 137 -7.16 6.36 8.72
C LEU A 137 -7.85 6.28 7.35
N HIS A 138 -7.07 6.27 6.28
CA HIS A 138 -7.58 6.27 4.90
C HIS A 138 -7.16 5.02 4.11
N PRO A 139 -7.62 3.82 4.50
CA PRO A 139 -7.26 2.58 3.81
C PRO A 139 -7.85 2.49 2.40
N VAL A 140 -7.02 2.00 1.48
CA VAL A 140 -7.41 1.53 0.15
C VAL A 140 -7.43 0.01 0.15
N THR A 141 -8.61 -0.59 0.00
CA THR A 141 -8.74 -2.06 -0.03
C THR A 141 -8.27 -2.61 -1.36
N LEU A 142 -7.30 -3.52 -1.34
CA LEU A 142 -6.87 -4.29 -2.52
C LEU A 142 -7.69 -5.57 -2.68
N GLY A 143 -8.13 -6.18 -1.57
CA GLY A 143 -9.11 -7.26 -1.57
C GLY A 143 -8.82 -8.39 -0.57
N PRO A 144 -9.69 -9.40 -0.50
CA PRO A 144 -9.44 -10.63 0.26
C PRO A 144 -8.21 -11.35 -0.26
N ALA A 145 -7.45 -11.95 0.66
CA ALA A 145 -6.23 -12.67 0.35
C ALA A 145 -5.99 -13.85 1.29
N VAL A 146 -5.09 -14.72 0.87
CA VAL A 146 -4.63 -15.89 1.60
C VAL A 146 -3.13 -15.76 1.86
N LEU A 147 -2.73 -16.04 3.10
CA LEU A 147 -1.34 -16.17 3.52
C LEU A 147 -1.04 -17.64 3.83
N HIS A 148 -0.23 -18.27 2.98
CA HIS A 148 0.18 -19.67 3.14
C HIS A 148 1.25 -19.84 4.23
N GLY A 149 1.31 -21.01 4.86
CA GLY A 149 2.35 -21.32 5.86
C GLY A 149 2.05 -20.77 7.25
N TYR A 150 0.81 -20.34 7.49
CA TYR A 150 0.34 -19.76 8.73
C TYR A 150 -1.06 -20.26 9.10
N ARG A 151 -1.34 -20.27 10.40
CA ARG A 151 -2.63 -20.61 10.98
C ARG A 151 -3.04 -19.56 12.00
N ILE A 152 -4.33 -19.22 12.02
CA ILE A 152 -4.88 -18.29 13.00
C ILE A 152 -4.84 -18.93 14.40
N HIS A 153 -4.49 -18.13 15.41
CA HIS A 153 -4.64 -18.50 16.82
C HIS A 153 -5.23 -17.31 17.58
N ILE A 154 -6.14 -17.57 18.52
CA ILE A 154 -6.84 -16.52 19.26
C ILE A 154 -6.73 -16.77 20.76
N GLY A 155 -6.02 -15.87 21.45
CA GLY A 155 -6.03 -15.75 22.91
C GLY A 155 -6.94 -14.58 23.32
N GLU A 156 -6.39 -13.62 24.06
CA GLU A 156 -7.03 -12.30 24.26
C GLU A 156 -7.17 -11.52 22.94
N ARG A 157 -6.30 -11.82 21.97
CA ARG A 157 -6.22 -11.21 20.63
C ARG A 157 -5.84 -12.28 19.60
N ALA A 158 -6.04 -11.99 18.31
CA ALA A 158 -5.58 -12.87 17.25
C ALA A 158 -4.08 -12.73 16.96
N THR A 159 -3.43 -13.85 16.65
CA THR A 159 -2.09 -13.91 16.05
C THR A 159 -2.03 -14.97 14.95
N LEU A 160 -0.91 -15.01 14.23
CA LEU A 160 -0.62 -16.05 13.24
C LEU A 160 0.58 -16.89 13.71
N ALA A 161 0.36 -18.20 13.87
CA ALA A 161 1.41 -19.16 14.13
C ALA A 161 1.87 -19.81 12.82
N ARG A 162 3.17 -20.11 12.70
CA ARG A 162 3.71 -20.85 11.54
C ARG A 162 3.06 -22.24 11.47
N SER A 163 2.62 -22.63 10.28
CA SER A 163 2.05 -23.94 10.01
C SER A 163 2.23 -24.30 8.54
N ALA A 164 3.10 -25.27 8.24
CA ALA A 164 3.45 -25.62 6.85
C ALA A 164 2.26 -26.09 6.00
N THR A 165 1.19 -26.58 6.63
CA THR A 165 0.02 -27.16 5.95
C THR A 165 -1.20 -26.24 5.97
N SER A 166 -1.17 -25.16 6.75
CA SER A 166 -2.31 -24.28 6.93
C SER A 166 -2.17 -22.98 6.13
N ARG A 167 -3.27 -22.26 6.03
CA ARG A 167 -3.34 -20.93 5.45
C ARG A 167 -4.20 -20.02 6.32
N ALA A 168 -3.83 -18.76 6.43
CA ALA A 168 -4.63 -17.72 7.08
C ALA A 168 -5.36 -16.90 6.01
N HIS A 169 -6.63 -16.59 6.24
CA HIS A 169 -7.38 -15.67 5.38
C HIS A 169 -7.35 -14.26 5.98
N GLY A 170 -7.35 -13.27 5.11
CA GLY A 170 -7.27 -11.87 5.51
C GLY A 170 -7.69 -10.92 4.40
N VAL A 171 -7.50 -9.62 4.65
CA VAL A 171 -7.73 -8.56 3.68
C VAL A 171 -6.46 -7.76 3.52
N VAL A 172 -6.04 -7.53 2.27
CA VAL A 172 -4.93 -6.64 1.96
C VAL A 172 -5.48 -5.24 1.75
N MET A 173 -4.92 -4.28 2.49
CA MET A 173 -5.18 -2.86 2.29
C MET A 173 -3.87 -2.09 2.21
N SER A 174 -3.90 -0.97 1.51
CA SER A 174 -2.83 0.01 1.51
C SER A 174 -3.15 1.11 2.53
N LEU A 175 -2.17 1.46 3.36
CA LEU A 175 -2.18 2.64 4.23
C LEU A 175 -0.95 3.48 3.95
N ARG A 176 -1.02 4.79 4.17
CA ARG A 176 0.21 5.59 4.18
C ARG A 176 1.11 5.16 5.34
N GLU A 177 2.41 5.37 5.20
CA GLU A 177 3.40 4.99 6.20
C GLU A 177 3.15 5.67 7.56
N ASP A 178 2.79 6.96 7.57
CA ASP A 178 2.40 7.71 8.77
C ASP A 178 1.16 7.10 9.44
N GLU A 179 0.17 6.70 8.66
CA GLU A 179 -1.06 6.06 9.14
C GLU A 179 -0.81 4.66 9.71
N ALA A 180 0.01 3.86 9.03
CA ALA A 180 0.40 2.53 9.50
C ALA A 180 1.20 2.61 10.81
N ASN A 181 2.15 3.55 10.89
CA ASN A 181 2.93 3.81 12.11
C ASN A 181 2.02 4.27 13.24
N THR A 182 1.05 5.15 12.96
CA THR A 182 0.04 5.59 13.93
C THR A 182 -0.81 4.42 14.44
N LEU A 183 -1.30 3.56 13.53
CA LEU A 183 -2.13 2.41 13.88
C LEU A 183 -1.41 1.44 14.82
N TYR A 184 -0.16 1.10 14.52
CA TYR A 184 0.61 0.13 15.30
C TYR A 184 1.39 0.75 16.46
N ALA A 185 1.30 2.06 16.68
CA ALA A 185 1.71 2.69 17.93
C ALA A 185 0.61 2.63 19.02
N ASP A 186 -0.64 2.28 18.65
CA ASP A 186 -1.76 2.15 19.57
C ASP A 186 -1.47 1.06 20.64
N PRO A 187 -1.61 1.35 21.95
CA PRO A 187 -1.32 0.38 23.03
C PRO A 187 -2.05 -0.96 22.90
N SER A 188 -3.19 -1.00 22.21
CA SER A 188 -3.93 -2.24 21.97
C SER A 188 -3.23 -3.20 21.00
N VAL A 189 -2.32 -2.70 20.16
CA VAL A 189 -1.63 -3.48 19.11
C VAL A 189 -0.13 -3.19 18.98
N CYS A 190 0.45 -2.37 19.84
CA CYS A 190 1.87 -2.00 19.76
C CYS A 190 2.86 -3.15 20.04
N ALA A 191 2.37 -4.27 20.60
CA ALA A 191 3.15 -5.48 20.78
C ALA A 191 3.31 -6.30 19.49
N TYR A 192 2.56 -5.99 18.43
CA TYR A 192 2.66 -6.71 17.16
C TYR A 192 3.88 -6.23 16.36
N ALA A 193 4.64 -7.17 15.80
CA ALA A 193 5.82 -6.87 14.99
C ALA A 193 5.52 -7.08 13.48
N PRO A 194 6.01 -6.20 12.59
CA PRO A 194 5.84 -6.37 11.15
C PRO A 194 6.68 -7.53 10.64
N VAL A 195 6.06 -8.42 9.86
CA VAL A 195 6.71 -9.52 9.16
C VAL A 195 6.43 -9.39 7.66
N PRO A 196 7.46 -9.35 6.80
CA PRO A 196 7.23 -9.36 5.35
C PRO A 196 6.64 -10.70 4.93
N VAL A 197 5.58 -10.67 4.13
CA VAL A 197 4.85 -11.84 3.67
C VAL A 197 4.51 -11.75 2.19
N SER A 198 4.37 -12.91 1.55
CA SER A 198 3.76 -13.03 0.23
C SER A 198 2.34 -13.57 0.40
N VAL A 199 1.36 -12.84 -0.12
CA VAL A 199 -0.07 -13.18 -0.03
C VAL A 199 -0.65 -13.35 -1.42
N GLU A 200 -1.62 -14.25 -1.57
CA GLU A 200 -2.34 -14.46 -2.82
C GLU A 200 -3.72 -13.81 -2.70
N LEU A 201 -4.00 -12.79 -3.53
CA LEU A 201 -5.35 -12.22 -3.62
C LEU A 201 -6.34 -13.26 -4.14
N ALA A 202 -7.63 -13.09 -3.85
CA ALA A 202 -8.69 -13.94 -4.40
C ALA A 202 -8.72 -14.00 -5.94
N THR A 203 -8.07 -13.05 -6.62
CA THR A 203 -7.86 -13.04 -8.08
C THR A 203 -6.76 -13.99 -8.56
N GLY A 204 -6.02 -14.64 -7.65
CA GLY A 204 -4.82 -15.45 -7.93
C GLY A 204 -3.53 -14.62 -8.04
N THR A 205 -3.58 -13.30 -7.82
CA THR A 205 -2.41 -12.43 -7.90
C THR A 205 -1.59 -12.48 -6.61
N ALA A 206 -0.32 -12.85 -6.70
CA ALA A 206 0.61 -12.76 -5.58
C ALA A 206 1.06 -11.31 -5.34
N LEU A 207 1.06 -10.88 -4.08
CA LEU A 207 1.51 -9.56 -3.63
C LEU A 207 2.47 -9.67 -2.46
N SER A 208 3.49 -8.81 -2.46
CA SER A 208 4.28 -8.52 -1.26
C SER A 208 3.52 -7.57 -0.35
N ALA A 209 3.43 -7.91 0.93
CA ALA A 209 2.78 -7.12 1.98
C ALA A 209 3.51 -7.32 3.32
N GLU A 210 3.16 -6.51 4.31
CA GLU A 210 3.56 -6.69 5.70
C GLU A 210 2.39 -7.21 6.52
N CYS A 211 2.67 -8.21 7.34
CA CYS A 211 1.71 -8.78 8.28
C CYS A 211 2.24 -8.52 9.69
N TYR A 212 1.46 -7.80 10.49
CA TYR A 212 1.83 -7.55 11.88
C TYR A 212 1.40 -8.74 12.72
N ILE A 213 2.35 -9.45 13.32
CA ILE A 213 2.14 -10.70 14.06
C ILE A 213 2.48 -10.46 15.54
N LEU A 214 1.59 -10.88 16.44
CA LEU A 214 1.85 -10.83 17.87
C LEU A 214 2.83 -11.95 18.24
N PRO A 215 3.97 -11.66 18.87
CA PRO A 215 4.90 -12.68 19.33
C PRO A 215 4.22 -13.71 20.24
N PRO A 216 4.56 -15.01 20.15
CA PRO A 216 3.92 -16.05 20.95
C PRO A 216 3.97 -15.79 22.46
N GLU A 217 5.03 -15.17 22.95
CA GLU A 217 5.23 -14.80 24.36
C GLU A 217 4.28 -13.71 24.85
N GLU A 218 3.68 -12.92 23.96
CA GLU A 218 2.70 -11.87 24.27
C GLU A 218 1.25 -12.41 24.17
N LEU A 219 1.08 -13.65 23.69
CA LEU A 219 -0.23 -14.26 23.52
C LEU A 219 -0.67 -14.94 24.81
N HIS A 220 -1.67 -14.35 25.46
CA HIS A 220 -2.20 -14.83 26.73
C HIS A 220 -3.72 -14.96 26.69
N GLY A 221 -4.27 -15.68 27.67
CA GLY A 221 -5.70 -15.71 27.96
C GLY A 221 -6.57 -16.20 26.81
N THR A 222 -7.87 -15.88 26.91
CA THR A 222 -8.89 -16.26 25.92
C THR A 222 -9.98 -15.20 25.91
N ASN A 223 -10.36 -14.74 24.72
CA ASN A 223 -11.41 -13.74 24.58
C ASN A 223 -12.53 -14.23 23.63
N ALA A 224 -13.54 -14.85 24.22
CA ALA A 224 -14.67 -15.39 23.48
C ALA A 224 -15.51 -14.31 22.78
N ALA A 225 -15.56 -13.09 23.32
CA ALA A 225 -16.25 -11.97 22.68
C ALA A 225 -15.53 -11.55 21.40
N TYR A 226 -14.21 -11.38 21.49
CA TYR A 226 -13.35 -11.11 20.33
C TYR A 226 -13.47 -12.20 19.25
N ALA A 227 -13.44 -13.48 19.64
CA ALA A 227 -13.61 -14.59 18.69
C ALA A 227 -14.99 -14.54 17.99
N LYS A 228 -16.06 -14.19 18.70
CA LYS A 228 -17.40 -14.00 18.12
C LYS A 228 -17.47 -12.79 17.18
N ASP A 229 -16.85 -11.67 17.54
CA ASP A 229 -16.74 -10.50 16.68
C ASP A 229 -16.00 -10.83 15.39
N LEU A 230 -14.85 -11.51 15.49
CA LEU A 230 -14.06 -11.92 14.34
C LEU A 230 -14.82 -12.92 13.48
N THR A 231 -15.52 -13.89 14.08
CA THR A 231 -16.38 -14.86 13.36
C THR A 231 -17.45 -14.14 12.53
N ARG A 232 -18.11 -13.13 13.09
CA ARG A 232 -19.11 -12.32 12.36
C ARG A 232 -18.47 -11.58 11.19
N LEU A 233 -17.30 -11.00 11.39
CA LEU A 233 -16.56 -10.28 10.36
C LEU A 233 -16.11 -11.20 9.22
N VAL A 234 -15.50 -12.36 9.51
CA VAL A 234 -15.06 -13.27 8.44
C VAL A 234 -16.24 -13.86 7.66
N LYS A 235 -17.42 -14.00 8.29
CA LYS A 235 -18.67 -14.34 7.60
C LYS A 235 -19.15 -13.22 6.67
N SER A 236 -19.14 -11.97 7.12
CA SER A 236 -19.57 -10.84 6.27
C SER A 236 -18.61 -10.58 5.11
N LEU A 237 -17.32 -10.91 5.28
CA LEU A 237 -16.31 -10.90 4.22
C LEU A 237 -16.37 -12.14 3.30
N GLN A 238 -17.31 -13.07 3.54
CA GLN A 238 -17.54 -14.28 2.75
C GLN A 238 -16.32 -15.19 2.64
N PHE A 239 -15.55 -15.32 3.72
CA PHE A 239 -14.43 -16.27 3.77
C PHE A 239 -14.92 -17.72 3.77
N ASP A 240 -14.02 -18.64 3.44
CA ASP A 240 -14.29 -20.08 3.39
C ASP A 240 -14.93 -20.61 4.68
N ALA A 241 -15.93 -21.49 4.54
CA ALA A 241 -16.68 -22.03 5.67
C ALA A 241 -15.78 -22.73 6.70
N GLY A 242 -14.76 -23.47 6.25
CA GLY A 242 -13.80 -24.13 7.15
C GLY A 242 -12.96 -23.14 7.94
N TYR A 243 -12.59 -22.01 7.33
CA TYR A 243 -11.91 -20.92 8.05
C TYR A 243 -12.83 -20.22 9.06
N VAL A 244 -14.10 -20.01 8.70
CA VAL A 244 -15.11 -19.46 9.60
C VAL A 244 -15.30 -20.36 10.82
N ASP A 245 -15.41 -21.68 10.61
CA ASP A 245 -15.58 -22.66 11.68
C ASP A 245 -14.33 -22.72 12.58
N GLU A 246 -13.14 -22.63 11.98
CA GLU A 246 -11.88 -22.54 12.72
C GLU A 246 -11.86 -21.32 13.66
N VAL A 247 -12.19 -20.12 13.16
CA VAL A 247 -12.27 -18.91 13.98
C VAL A 247 -13.34 -19.04 15.07
N ALA A 248 -14.49 -19.61 14.73
CA ALA A 248 -15.60 -19.82 15.67
C ALA A 248 -15.23 -20.76 16.82
N SER A 249 -14.36 -21.75 16.59
CA SER A 249 -13.94 -22.71 17.62
C SER A 249 -13.26 -22.05 18.83
N PHE A 250 -12.63 -20.89 18.65
CA PHE A 250 -12.01 -20.12 19.74
C PHE A 250 -13.02 -19.39 20.63
N SER A 251 -14.30 -19.35 20.25
CA SER A 251 -15.34 -18.71 21.07
C SER A 251 -15.85 -19.58 22.22
N GLY A 252 -15.39 -20.84 22.32
CA GLY A 252 -15.82 -21.80 23.33
C GLY A 252 -17.25 -22.33 23.13
N ALA A 253 -17.92 -21.99 22.02
CA ALA A 253 -19.18 -22.61 21.63
C ALA A 253 -18.88 -23.92 20.88
N THR A 254 -19.14 -25.05 21.56
CA THR A 254 -19.33 -26.36 20.93
C THR A 254 -20.80 -26.56 20.64
#